data_AF-A0A3R9PBA8-F1
#
_entry.id   AF-A0A3R9PBA8-F1
#
_cell.length_a   1.000
_cell.length_b   1.000
_cell.length_c   1.000
_cell.angle_alpha   90.00
_cell.angle_beta   90.00
_cell.angle_gamma   90.00
#
_symmetry.space_group_name_H-M   'P 1'
#
loop_
_entity.id
_entity.type
_entity.pdbx_description
1 polymer ?
#
loop_
_entity_poly.entity_id
_entity_poly.type
_entity_poly.pdbx_seq_one_letter_code
_entity_poly.pdbx_strand_id
1 'polypeptide(L)'
;MSEWARRAHHYLNSTGRFKNFKKMSEGQRYEVIKEGLLEFIRGNPIGEGEVEEALEWFIANRKVHEARAFAKIMGLKVGRKR
;
A
#
# COMPACT_ATOMS: atom_id res chain seq x y z
N MET A 1 -14.32 2.48 -6.96
CA MET A 1 -13.13 3.38 -6.93
C MET A 1 -12.74 3.48 -5.46
N SER A 2 -11.64 2.86 -5.04
CA SER A 2 -11.34 2.75 -3.60
C SER A 2 -10.92 4.10 -3.00
N GLU A 3 -11.80 4.69 -2.18
CA GLU A 3 -11.50 5.89 -1.42
C GLU A 3 -10.46 5.62 -0.33
N TRP A 4 -10.49 4.43 0.26
CA TRP A 4 -9.52 3.99 1.27
C TRP A 4 -8.09 4.00 0.71
N ALA A 5 -7.85 3.39 -0.46
CA ALA A 5 -6.51 3.31 -1.05
C ALA A 5 -5.96 4.70 -1.43
N ARG A 6 -6.84 5.59 -1.92
CA ARG A 6 -6.49 6.99 -2.19
C ARG A 6 -6.03 7.70 -0.91
N ARG A 7 -6.77 7.53 0.19
CA ARG A 7 -6.41 8.11 1.51
C ARG A 7 -5.13 7.51 2.06
N ALA A 8 -4.93 6.20 1.93
CA ALA A 8 -3.69 5.53 2.34
C ALA A 8 -2.47 6.04 1.56
N HIS A 9 -2.58 6.17 0.24
CA HIS A 9 -1.50 6.73 -0.57
C HIS A 9 -1.20 8.19 -0.19
N HIS A 10 -2.24 9.01 0.00
CA HIS A 10 -2.09 10.39 0.46
C HIS A 10 -1.39 10.45 1.83
N TYR A 11 -1.77 9.57 2.77
CA TYR A 11 -1.16 9.46 4.09
C TYR A 11 0.35 9.21 3.99
N LEU A 12 0.76 8.19 3.24
CA LEU A 12 2.18 7.86 3.01
C LEU A 12 2.96 9.03 2.40
N ASN A 13 2.33 9.78 1.48
CA ASN A 13 2.94 10.94 0.87
C ASN A 13 3.09 12.11 1.85
N SER A 14 2.02 12.44 2.58
CA SER A 14 2.01 13.55 3.54
C SER A 14 2.93 13.34 4.75
N THR A 15 3.13 12.08 5.16
CA THR A 15 4.05 11.71 6.24
C THR A 15 5.50 11.59 5.79
N GLY A 16 5.79 11.84 4.50
CA GLY A 16 7.15 11.83 3.96
C GLY A 16 7.76 10.43 3.84
N ARG A 17 6.96 9.35 3.84
CA ARG A 17 7.46 7.97 3.70
C ARG A 17 8.12 7.72 2.33
N PHE A 18 7.78 8.53 1.32
CA PHE A 18 8.46 8.51 0.02
C PHE A 18 9.74 9.38 -0.04
N LYS A 19 10.10 10.09 1.04
CA LYS A 19 11.30 10.93 1.06
C LYS A 19 12.54 10.05 0.90
N ASN A 20 13.44 10.43 -0.01
CA ASN A 20 14.65 9.68 -0.35
C ASN A 20 14.40 8.28 -0.94
N PHE A 21 13.20 7.95 -1.42
CA PHE A 21 12.89 6.64 -2.00
C PHE A 21 13.94 6.17 -3.03
N LYS A 22 14.38 7.07 -3.91
CA LYS A 22 15.39 6.77 -4.94
C LYS A 22 16.74 6.28 -4.37
N LYS A 23 17.09 6.66 -3.14
CA LYS A 23 18.35 6.28 -2.47
C LYS A 23 18.22 4.98 -1.66
N MET A 24 17.02 4.46 -1.48
CA MET A 24 16.74 3.24 -0.72
C MET A 24 16.79 2.00 -1.62
N SER A 25 17.19 0.86 -1.04
CA SER A 25 17.05 -0.46 -1.68
C SER A 25 15.58 -0.88 -1.79
N GLU A 26 15.28 -1.90 -2.60
CA GLU A 26 13.91 -2.42 -2.74
C GLU A 26 13.34 -2.89 -1.39
N GLY A 27 14.13 -3.58 -0.57
CA GLY A 27 13.72 -4.05 0.75
C GLY A 27 13.43 -2.89 1.72
N GLN A 28 14.25 -1.83 1.70
CA GLN A 28 14.01 -0.64 2.52
C GLN A 28 12.73 0.10 2.11
N ARG A 29 12.51 0.29 0.80
CA ARG A 29 11.27 0.88 0.29
C ARG A 29 10.05 0.08 0.72
N TYR A 30 10.15 -1.25 0.65
CA TYR A 30 9.08 -2.15 1.05
C TYR A 30 8.75 -2.00 2.55
N GLU A 31 9.74 -2.06 3.44
CA GLU A 31 9.48 -1.94 4.89
C GLU A 31 8.91 -0.58 5.26
N VAL A 32 9.43 0.52 4.70
CA VAL A 32 8.89 1.88 4.95
C VAL A 32 7.41 2.00 4.58
N ILE A 33 7.01 1.40 3.45
CA ILE A 33 5.62 1.42 2.98
C ILE A 33 4.74 0.50 3.81
N LYS A 34 5.22 -0.70 4.12
CA LYS A 34 4.52 -1.65 4.97
C LYS A 34 4.24 -1.05 6.35
N GLU A 35 5.22 -0.40 6.98
CA GLU A 35 5.04 0.29 8.26
C GLU A 35 4.00 1.41 8.15
N GLY A 36 4.10 2.27 7.13
CA GLY A 36 3.14 3.35 6.95
C GLY A 36 1.72 2.87 6.66
N LEU A 37 1.57 1.76 5.93
CA LEU A 37 0.27 1.13 5.71
C LEU A 37 -0.30 0.52 7.00
N LEU A 38 0.52 -0.19 7.79
CA LEU A 38 0.09 -0.73 9.08
C LEU A 38 -0.34 0.38 10.05
N GLU A 39 0.40 1.48 10.09
CA GLU A 39 0.05 2.66 10.88
C GLU A 39 -1.28 3.26 10.43
N PHE A 40 -1.49 3.41 9.12
CA PHE A 40 -2.74 3.92 8.57
C PHE A 40 -3.94 3.00 8.87
N ILE A 41 -3.76 1.67 8.73
CA ILE A 41 -4.79 0.66 9.00
C ILE A 41 -5.25 0.70 10.47
N ARG A 42 -4.34 0.93 11.43
CA ARG A 42 -4.70 1.05 12.85
C ARG A 42 -5.67 2.21 13.11
N GLY A 43 -5.52 3.33 12.40
CA GLY A 43 -6.42 4.47 12.51
C GLY A 43 -7.61 4.43 11.55
N ASN A 44 -7.54 3.59 10.50
CA ASN A 44 -8.55 3.46 9.46
C ASN A 44 -8.69 1.98 9.08
N PRO A 45 -9.36 1.17 9.93
CA PRO A 45 -9.62 -0.23 9.63
C PRO A 45 -10.28 -0.36 8.26
N ILE A 46 -9.90 -1.38 7.51
CA ILE A 46 -10.47 -1.66 6.19
C ILE A 46 -11.36 -2.89 6.29
N GLY A 47 -12.55 -2.83 5.70
CA GLY A 47 -13.45 -3.99 5.63
C GLY A 47 -13.02 -4.98 4.55
N GLU A 48 -13.38 -6.26 4.69
CA GLU A 48 -13.03 -7.32 3.72
C GLU A 48 -13.45 -6.97 2.28
N GLY A 49 -14.64 -6.37 2.10
CA GLY A 49 -15.12 -5.94 0.78
C GLY A 49 -14.35 -4.77 0.16
N GLU A 50 -13.64 -3.98 0.96
CA GLU A 50 -12.81 -2.87 0.47
C GLU A 50 -11.38 -3.29 0.16
N VAL A 51 -10.93 -4.47 0.65
CA VAL A 51 -9.56 -4.94 0.47
C VAL A 51 -9.25 -5.16 -1.01
N GLU A 52 -10.13 -5.85 -1.75
CA GLU A 52 -9.92 -6.10 -3.17
C GLU A 52 -9.94 -4.78 -3.96
N GLU A 53 -10.91 -3.90 -3.70
CA GLU A 53 -10.98 -2.60 -4.36
C GLU A 53 -9.72 -1.75 -4.10
N ALA A 54 -9.19 -1.78 -2.87
CA ALA A 54 -7.98 -1.06 -2.51
C ALA A 54 -6.75 -1.62 -3.24
N LEU A 55 -6.62 -2.94 -3.30
CA LEU A 55 -5.54 -3.60 -4.03
C LEU A 55 -5.60 -3.30 -5.54
N GLU A 56 -6.78 -3.42 -6.14
CA GLU A 56 -7.01 -3.08 -7.55
C GLU A 56 -6.67 -1.63 -7.83
N TRP A 57 -7.06 -0.70 -6.94
CA TRP A 57 -6.73 0.71 -7.09
C TRP A 57 -5.22 0.94 -7.11
N PHE A 58 -4.45 0.32 -6.21
CA PHE A 58 -2.99 0.45 -6.22
C PHE A 58 -2.37 -0.07 -7.52
N ILE A 59 -2.85 -1.22 -8.02
CA ILE A 59 -2.37 -1.81 -9.28
C ILE A 59 -2.70 -0.90 -10.47
N ALA A 60 -3.95 -0.45 -10.58
CA ALA A 60 -4.42 0.41 -11.66
C ALA A 60 -3.66 1.75 -11.72
N ASN A 61 -3.26 2.28 -10.56
CA ASN A 61 -2.51 3.53 -10.45
C ASN A 61 -0.98 3.35 -10.44
N ARG A 62 -0.48 2.15 -10.81
CA ARG A 62 0.95 1.81 -10.86
C ARG A 62 1.69 2.00 -9.53
N LYS A 63 0.99 1.89 -8.40
CA LYS A 63 1.51 1.96 -7.03
C LYS A 63 2.01 0.60 -6.57
N VAL A 64 3.01 0.08 -7.28
CA VAL A 64 3.45 -1.33 -7.16
C VAL A 64 4.00 -1.65 -5.77
N HIS A 65 4.70 -0.72 -5.13
CA HIS A 65 5.27 -0.94 -3.80
C HIS A 65 4.16 -1.02 -2.74
N GLU A 66 3.20 -0.11 -2.81
CA GLU A 66 2.00 -0.11 -1.97
C GLU A 66 1.17 -1.37 -2.20
N ALA A 67 0.92 -1.76 -3.45
CA ALA A 67 0.17 -2.98 -3.78
C ALA A 67 0.83 -4.24 -3.18
N ARG A 68 2.16 -4.40 -3.33
CA ARG A 68 2.91 -5.55 -2.79
C ARG A 68 2.87 -5.58 -1.26
N ALA A 69 3.11 -4.44 -0.61
CA ALA A 69 3.08 -4.34 0.85
C ALA A 69 1.66 -4.59 1.39
N PHE A 70 0.66 -3.96 0.79
CA PHE A 70 -0.74 -4.09 1.17
C PHE A 70 -1.24 -5.53 1.06
N ALA A 71 -1.00 -6.19 -0.08
CA ALA A 71 -1.39 -7.58 -0.25
C ALA A 71 -0.70 -8.51 0.76
N LYS A 72 0.59 -8.27 1.06
CA LYS A 72 1.31 -9.05 2.07
C LYS A 72 0.74 -8.85 3.48
N ILE A 73 0.35 -7.61 3.84
CA ILE A 73 -0.30 -7.29 5.13
C ILE A 73 -1.63 -8.03 5.24
N MET A 74 -2.43 -8.03 4.17
CA MET A 74 -3.76 -8.65 4.15
C MET A 74 -3.73 -10.17 3.94
N GLY A 75 -2.55 -10.79 3.85
CA GLY A 75 -2.43 -12.22 3.57
C GLY A 75 -2.89 -12.63 2.17
N LEU A 76 -3.09 -11.66 1.27
CA LEU A 76 -3.50 -11.91 -0.10
C LEU A 76 -2.30 -12.39 -0.93
N LYS A 77 -2.51 -13.45 -1.70
CA LYS A 77 -1.57 -13.80 -2.76
C LYS A 77 -1.74 -12.79 -3.88
N VAL A 78 -0.74 -11.92 -4.08
CA VAL A 78 -0.62 -11.17 -5.34
C VAL A 78 -0.34 -12.23 -6.42
N GLY A 79 -1.40 -12.74 -7.04
CA GLY A 79 -1.28 -13.68 -8.14
C GLY A 79 -0.47 -13.01 -9.23
N ARG A 80 0.71 -13.56 -9.55
CA ARG A 80 1.30 -13.37 -10.89
C ARG A 80 0.21 -13.82 -11.87
N LYS A 81 -0.47 -12.88 -12.55
CA LYS A 81 -1.21 -13.23 -13.77
C LYS A 81 -0.21 -13.94 -14.68
N ARG A 82 -0.48 -15.20 -14.96
CA ARG A 82 0.19 -15.99 -15.99
C ARG A 82 -0.27 -15.49 -17.36
#